data_AF-A0A4P5VFM9-F1
#
_entry.id   AF-A0A4P5VFM9-F1
#
_cell.length_a   1.000
_cell.length_b   1.000
_cell.length_c   1.000
_cell.angle_alpha   90.00
_cell.angle_beta   90.00
_cell.angle_gamma   90.00
#
_symmetry.space_group_name_H-M   'P 1'
#
loop_
_entity.id
_entity.type
_entity.pdbx_description
1 polymer ?
#
loop_
_entity_poly.entity_id
_entity_poly.type
_entity_poly.pdbx_seq_one_letter_code
_entity_poly.pdbx_strand_id
1 'polypeptide(L)'
;MWNELNAGISLENPGGSSPERLPQPAVVVSVEAGSIGEELGFQPGDRLLSINGVRPRDLIDFQMLVGEEDLRLEVEDPAGEVHVIELEKDADDGLGLAFSEALFDGLRQCNNRCPFCFIDQQPPGHRRSLYLKDDDYRLSFLYGSYLTLTNLSAADWQRIEAQRLSPLYVSVHATDPELRSRLLVNPRAALLLDQLRWFAERRLQIHAQVVVCPGVNDGEALGRTLQDLAAFAEGDWPTVLSTAVVPVGLTRFRPANDNLVPVDQAAAIAAISQVEALQEAFQSRLGSRFAWLADEWYLIAGLPLPPRTDYEDLPQRENGVGSIRGFLEELDQATAQLPNSLAVPQRLSWVVGAVVAGALEPVLARLNRVEGLDLRLYGLPSPYWGQDLVVTGLLTGADLIQGLQGRDLGEKLLLPKLMLRQGESVFLDDMTLEQLQAQLPVPIQPIGSAEELVAVCIRSTHGLA
;
A
#
# COMPACT_ATOMS: atom_id res chain seq x y z
N MET A 1 -2.43 -0.73 3.35
CA MET A 1 -3.29 0.37 2.85
C MET A 1 -3.36 0.23 1.34
N TRP A 2 -4.52 0.38 0.69
CA TRP A 2 -4.58 0.27 -0.78
C TRP A 2 -4.16 1.61 -1.40
N ASN A 3 -2.97 1.66 -2.00
CA ASN A 3 -2.50 2.83 -2.73
C ASN A 3 -2.97 2.72 -4.18
N GLU A 4 -3.93 3.56 -4.54
CA GLU A 4 -4.45 3.63 -5.90
C GLU A 4 -3.38 4.10 -6.89
N LEU A 5 -3.24 3.38 -8.00
CA LEU A 5 -2.41 3.82 -9.13
C LEU A 5 -2.98 5.10 -9.75
N ASN A 6 -2.10 6.00 -10.19
CA ASN A 6 -2.54 7.24 -10.82
C ASN A 6 -3.38 6.98 -12.09
N ALA A 7 -4.50 7.69 -12.21
CA ALA A 7 -5.46 7.52 -13.31
C ALA A 7 -4.89 7.83 -14.71
N GLY A 8 -3.75 8.51 -14.79
CA GLY A 8 -3.03 8.82 -16.03
C GLY A 8 -2.23 7.66 -16.63
N ILE A 9 -1.94 6.62 -15.84
CA ILE A 9 -0.94 5.61 -16.23
C ILE A 9 -1.38 4.87 -17.50
N SER A 10 -0.56 5.02 -18.54
CA SER A 10 -0.72 4.30 -19.80
C SER A 10 -0.55 2.80 -19.59
N LEU A 11 -1.24 1.97 -20.38
CA LEU A 11 -1.06 0.51 -20.33
C LEU A 11 -0.03 0.06 -21.36
N GLU A 12 0.83 -0.88 -20.98
CA GLU A 12 1.68 -1.58 -21.93
C GLU A 12 0.81 -2.50 -22.82
N ASN A 13 1.08 -2.54 -24.13
CA ASN A 13 0.31 -3.37 -25.08
C ASN A 13 0.82 -4.83 -25.09
N PRO A 14 0.00 -5.84 -24.75
CA PRO A 14 0.46 -7.22 -24.60
C PRO A 14 0.52 -8.04 -25.91
N GLY A 15 0.76 -7.42 -27.08
CA GLY A 15 0.72 -8.10 -28.38
C GLY A 15 1.89 -7.75 -29.30
N GLY A 16 2.68 -8.74 -29.70
CA GLY A 16 3.82 -8.60 -30.61
C GLY A 16 3.46 -8.14 -32.04
N SER A 17 4.46 -7.57 -32.72
CA SER A 17 4.51 -7.12 -34.13
C SER A 17 3.90 -5.76 -34.51
N SER A 18 3.86 -4.79 -33.58
CA SER A 18 3.79 -3.36 -33.93
C SER A 18 5.15 -2.71 -33.64
N PRO A 19 5.59 -1.67 -34.38
CA PRO A 19 6.92 -1.09 -34.20
C PRO A 19 7.08 -0.70 -32.73
N GLU A 20 8.20 -1.10 -32.12
CA GLU A 20 8.53 -0.81 -30.71
C GLU A 20 8.06 0.59 -30.38
N ARG A 21 6.98 0.70 -29.60
CA ARG A 21 6.43 1.99 -29.23
C ARG A 21 7.47 2.58 -28.30
N LEU A 22 8.23 3.55 -28.80
CA LEU A 22 9.25 4.23 -28.00
C LEU A 22 8.60 4.73 -26.70
N PRO A 23 9.33 4.69 -25.57
CA PRO A 23 8.85 5.27 -24.32
C PRO A 23 8.33 6.69 -24.56
N GLN A 24 7.23 7.03 -23.88
CA GLN A 24 6.73 8.40 -23.91
C GLN A 24 7.76 9.32 -23.24
N PRO A 25 7.84 10.58 -23.67
CA PRO A 25 8.63 11.58 -22.96
C PRO A 25 8.19 11.71 -21.50
N ALA A 26 9.15 11.79 -20.58
CA ALA A 26 8.88 11.96 -19.16
C ALA A 26 8.48 13.42 -18.89
N VAL A 27 7.26 13.65 -18.41
CA VAL A 27 6.70 14.99 -18.20
C VAL A 27 7.07 15.50 -16.81
N VAL A 28 7.79 16.62 -16.74
CA VAL A 28 8.20 17.28 -15.50
C VAL A 28 6.99 17.93 -14.84
N VAL A 29 6.74 17.65 -13.56
CA VAL A 29 5.66 18.25 -12.77
C VAL A 29 6.15 19.23 -11.72
N SER A 30 7.38 19.07 -11.26
CA SER A 30 8.05 20.03 -10.38
C SER A 30 9.56 19.94 -10.53
N VAL A 31 10.21 21.07 -10.26
CA VAL A 31 11.66 21.20 -10.23
C VAL A 31 12.05 21.66 -8.83
N GLU A 32 13.03 21.01 -8.23
CA GLU A 32 13.53 21.34 -6.90
C GLU A 32 14.31 22.66 -6.93
N ALA A 33 14.06 23.53 -5.96
CA ALA A 33 14.75 24.82 -5.86
C ALA A 33 16.24 24.63 -5.52
N GLY A 34 17.11 25.33 -6.25
CA GLY A 34 18.56 25.20 -6.14
C GLY A 34 19.13 23.93 -6.78
N SER A 35 18.34 23.18 -7.55
CA SER A 35 18.80 22.00 -8.27
C SER A 35 19.41 22.35 -9.63
N ILE A 36 20.19 21.43 -10.19
CA ILE A 36 20.71 21.53 -11.56
C ILE A 36 19.57 21.74 -12.57
N GLY A 37 18.42 21.08 -12.37
CA GLY A 37 17.25 21.26 -13.22
C GLY A 37 16.75 22.71 -13.25
N GLU A 38 16.74 23.40 -12.11
CA GLU A 38 16.36 24.81 -12.05
C GLU A 38 17.41 25.70 -12.77
N GLU A 39 18.70 25.44 -12.56
CA GLU A 39 19.79 26.18 -13.22
C GLU A 39 19.77 26.03 -14.75
N LEU A 40 19.40 24.84 -15.24
CA LEU A 40 19.21 24.56 -16.66
C LEU A 40 17.90 25.15 -17.22
N GLY A 41 17.04 25.69 -16.37
CA GLY A 41 15.80 26.36 -16.75
C GLY A 41 14.62 25.44 -16.99
N PHE A 42 14.63 24.21 -16.48
CA PHE A 42 13.47 23.32 -16.55
C PHE A 42 12.25 23.93 -15.87
N GLN A 43 11.07 23.66 -16.43
CA GLN A 43 9.79 24.11 -15.95
C GLN A 43 8.78 22.96 -15.91
N PRO A 44 7.77 23.02 -15.01
CA PRO A 44 6.63 22.12 -15.09
C PRO A 44 5.99 22.15 -16.48
N GLY A 45 5.81 20.97 -17.08
CA GLY A 45 5.32 20.80 -18.45
C GLY A 45 6.39 20.43 -19.47
N ASP A 46 7.68 20.62 -19.15
CA ASP A 46 8.77 20.16 -20.00
C ASP A 46 8.77 18.63 -20.11
N ARG A 47 9.21 18.13 -21.26
CA ARG A 47 9.17 16.71 -21.61
C ARG A 47 10.56 16.21 -21.91
N LEU A 48 11.14 15.47 -20.99
CA LEU A 48 12.45 14.82 -21.19
C LEU A 48 12.30 13.69 -22.22
N LEU A 49 12.95 13.86 -23.38
CA LEU A 49 12.91 12.90 -24.48
C LEU A 49 13.98 11.81 -24.33
N SER A 50 15.22 12.20 -24.06
CA SER A 50 16.35 11.28 -23.92
C SER A 50 17.48 11.84 -23.05
N ILE A 51 18.29 10.93 -22.50
CA ILE A 51 19.56 11.21 -21.83
C ILE A 51 20.62 10.37 -22.54
N ASN A 52 21.68 10.99 -23.06
CA ASN A 52 22.76 10.32 -23.80
C ASN A 52 22.22 9.46 -24.98
N GLY A 53 21.14 9.94 -25.61
CA GLY A 53 20.47 9.25 -26.72
C GLY A 53 19.58 8.07 -26.31
N VAL A 54 19.49 7.76 -25.02
CA VAL A 54 18.63 6.72 -24.46
C VAL A 54 17.33 7.34 -23.96
N ARG A 55 16.20 6.78 -24.40
CA ARG A 55 14.88 7.15 -23.87
C ARG A 55 14.61 6.34 -22.60
N PRO A 56 14.49 6.97 -21.42
CA PRO A 56 14.20 6.24 -20.20
C PRO A 56 12.82 5.58 -20.31
N ARG A 57 12.71 4.31 -19.88
CA ARG A 57 11.42 3.61 -19.81
C ARG A 57 10.62 3.95 -18.56
N ASP A 58 11.30 4.39 -17.52
CA ASP A 58 10.78 4.61 -16.17
C ASP A 58 11.80 5.41 -15.33
N LEU A 59 11.43 5.71 -14.09
CA LEU A 59 12.29 6.41 -13.13
C LEU A 59 13.58 5.65 -12.82
N ILE A 60 13.61 4.32 -12.92
CA ILE A 60 14.81 3.53 -12.66
C ILE A 60 15.85 3.82 -13.74
N ASP A 61 15.45 3.78 -15.01
CA ASP A 61 16.34 4.16 -16.11
C ASP A 61 16.78 5.62 -16.01
N PHE A 62 15.88 6.53 -15.63
CA PHE A 62 16.24 7.93 -15.41
C PHE A 62 17.36 8.06 -14.37
N GLN A 63 17.21 7.44 -13.19
CA GLN A 63 18.22 7.48 -12.13
C GLN A 63 19.55 6.85 -12.58
N MET A 64 19.50 5.74 -13.31
CA MET A 64 20.71 5.09 -13.84
C MET A 64 21.43 5.97 -14.86
N LEU A 65 20.71 6.63 -15.76
CA LEU A 65 21.27 7.48 -16.81
C LEU A 65 21.81 8.80 -16.23
N VAL A 66 21.14 9.37 -15.24
CA VAL A 66 21.60 10.58 -14.54
C VAL A 66 22.85 10.30 -13.69
N GLY A 67 23.17 9.05 -13.37
CA GLY A 67 24.41 8.70 -12.65
C GLY A 67 25.71 8.94 -13.43
N GLU A 68 25.65 9.32 -14.71
CA GLU A 68 26.83 9.70 -15.51
C GLU A 68 27.24 11.17 -15.25
N GLU A 69 28.53 11.48 -15.43
CA GLU A 69 29.07 12.84 -15.23
C GLU A 69 28.76 13.75 -16.43
N ASP A 70 28.97 13.24 -17.65
CA ASP A 70 28.66 13.92 -18.91
C ASP A 70 27.25 13.56 -19.40
N LEU A 71 26.32 14.53 -19.37
CA LEU A 71 24.96 14.32 -19.81
C LEU A 71 24.63 15.18 -21.04
N ARG A 72 24.03 14.54 -22.04
CA ARG A 72 23.35 15.16 -23.18
C ARG A 72 21.86 14.91 -23.07
N LEU A 73 21.12 15.93 -22.65
CA LEU A 73 19.66 15.90 -22.50
C LEU A 73 18.99 16.40 -23.77
N GLU A 74 17.94 15.70 -24.21
CA GLU A 74 17.01 16.20 -25.22
C GLU A 74 15.66 16.46 -24.54
N VAL A 75 15.19 17.71 -24.59
CA VAL A 75 13.99 18.17 -23.86
C VAL A 75 13.06 18.87 -24.85
N GLU A 76 11.77 18.52 -24.83
CA GLU A 76 10.74 19.23 -25.58
C GLU A 76 9.96 20.13 -24.62
N ASP A 77 9.89 21.42 -24.93
CA ASP A 77 9.12 22.39 -24.14
C ASP A 77 7.61 22.30 -24.45
N PRO A 78 6.73 22.98 -23.69
CA PRO A 78 5.29 22.97 -23.96
C PRO A 78 4.87 23.59 -25.31
N ALA A 79 5.75 24.35 -25.97
CA ALA A 79 5.52 24.87 -27.32
C ALA A 79 5.89 23.86 -28.41
N GLY A 80 6.53 22.75 -28.05
CA GLY A 80 6.98 21.69 -28.96
C GLY A 80 8.37 21.95 -29.55
N GLU A 81 9.13 22.91 -29.02
CA GLU A 81 10.51 23.14 -29.43
C GLU A 81 11.44 22.18 -28.67
N VAL A 82 12.40 21.58 -29.38
CA VAL A 82 13.35 20.62 -28.83
C VAL A 82 14.68 21.31 -28.54
N HIS A 83 15.07 21.25 -27.27
CA HIS A 83 16.32 21.78 -26.74
C HIS A 83 17.29 20.64 -26.49
N VAL A 84 18.56 20.84 -26.86
CA VAL A 84 19.65 19.90 -26.56
C VAL A 84 20.58 20.60 -25.58
N ILE A 85 20.74 19.99 -24.40
CA ILE A 85 21.52 20.55 -23.30
C ILE A 85 22.65 19.57 -23.02
N GLU A 86 23.88 20.08 -23.01
CA GLU A 86 25.07 19.33 -22.59
C GLU A 86 25.55 19.91 -21.27
N LEU A 87 25.73 19.05 -20.27
CA LEU A 87 26.23 19.43 -18.95
C LEU A 87 27.23 18.41 -18.40
N GLU A 88 28.11 18.89 -17.54
CA GLU A 88 29.03 18.10 -16.72
C GLU A 88 28.62 18.31 -15.27
N LYS A 89 28.49 17.24 -14.50
CA LYS A 89 28.13 17.26 -13.07
C LYS A 89 28.85 16.16 -12.30
N ASP A 90 28.83 16.24 -10.97
CA ASP A 90 29.26 15.11 -10.15
C ASP A 90 28.29 13.92 -10.32
N ALA A 91 28.82 12.69 -10.32
CA ALA A 91 28.00 11.48 -10.53
C ALA A 91 26.88 11.33 -9.49
N ASP A 92 27.13 11.80 -8.26
CA ASP A 92 26.19 11.76 -7.14
C ASP A 92 25.09 12.84 -7.22
N ASP A 93 25.27 13.87 -8.06
CA ASP A 93 24.31 14.96 -8.20
C ASP A 93 23.12 14.54 -9.09
N GLY A 94 21.91 14.74 -8.55
CA GLY A 94 20.67 14.57 -9.31
C GLY A 94 20.26 15.84 -10.07
N LEU A 95 19.30 15.72 -10.98
CA LEU A 95 18.74 16.86 -11.72
C LEU A 95 17.62 17.61 -10.97
N GLY A 96 17.14 17.10 -9.83
CA GLY A 96 16.03 17.73 -9.08
C GLY A 96 14.69 17.75 -9.84
N LEU A 97 14.49 16.83 -10.79
CA LEU A 97 13.25 16.73 -11.58
C LEU A 97 12.30 15.70 -10.98
N ALA A 98 11.04 16.10 -10.79
CA ALA A 98 9.95 15.18 -10.49
C ALA A 98 9.04 15.02 -11.71
N PHE A 99 8.59 13.79 -11.95
CA PHE A 99 7.78 13.45 -13.13
C PHE A 99 6.35 13.10 -12.75
N SER A 100 5.43 13.21 -13.72
CA SER A 100 4.01 12.90 -13.52
C SER A 100 3.74 11.43 -13.21
N GLU A 101 4.59 10.53 -13.70
CA GLU A 101 4.45 9.08 -13.58
C GLU A 101 5.80 8.43 -13.34
N ALA A 102 5.76 7.22 -12.77
CA ALA A 102 6.95 6.42 -12.54
C ALA A 102 7.39 5.62 -13.78
N LEU A 103 6.44 5.32 -14.66
CA LEU A 103 6.60 4.47 -15.84
C LEU A 103 6.29 5.32 -17.08
N PHE A 104 7.24 5.38 -18.02
CA PHE A 104 7.12 6.20 -19.24
C PHE A 104 6.70 5.37 -20.45
N ASP A 105 6.80 4.05 -20.38
CA ASP A 105 6.30 3.11 -21.39
C ASP A 105 4.97 2.43 -20.99
N GLY A 106 4.46 2.75 -19.80
CA GLY A 106 3.19 2.27 -19.27
C GLY A 106 3.29 1.08 -18.32
N LEU A 107 2.18 0.78 -17.66
CA LEU A 107 2.02 -0.28 -16.68
C LEU A 107 1.85 -1.66 -17.33
N ARG A 108 2.58 -2.65 -16.78
CA ARG A 108 2.33 -4.08 -17.01
C ARG A 108 1.09 -4.52 -16.25
N GLN A 109 0.05 -4.93 -16.98
CA GLN A 109 -1.14 -5.51 -16.36
C GLN A 109 -0.92 -6.96 -15.94
N CYS A 110 -1.40 -7.27 -14.73
CA CYS A 110 -1.43 -8.62 -14.19
C CYS A 110 -2.19 -9.58 -15.12
N ASN A 111 -1.59 -10.74 -15.38
CA ASN A 111 -2.18 -11.79 -16.21
C ASN A 111 -2.86 -12.92 -15.41
N ASN A 112 -2.91 -12.79 -14.08
CA ASN A 112 -3.53 -13.76 -13.17
C ASN A 112 -5.04 -13.51 -13.01
N ARG A 113 -5.78 -14.56 -12.64
CA ARG A 113 -7.24 -14.51 -12.42
C ARG A 113 -7.61 -15.07 -11.05
N CYS A 114 -6.87 -14.63 -10.04
CA CYS A 114 -7.03 -15.09 -8.67
C CYS A 114 -8.48 -14.83 -8.20
N PRO A 115 -9.22 -15.84 -7.70
CA PRO A 115 -10.58 -15.62 -7.22
C PRO A 115 -10.66 -14.63 -6.04
N PHE A 116 -9.56 -14.50 -5.29
CA PHE A 116 -9.43 -13.56 -4.17
C PHE A 116 -8.85 -12.20 -4.56
N CYS A 117 -8.68 -11.89 -5.86
CA CYS A 117 -8.15 -10.60 -6.29
C CYS A 117 -9.13 -9.48 -5.93
N PHE A 118 -8.75 -8.58 -5.03
CA PHE A 118 -9.62 -7.47 -4.61
C PHE A 118 -10.09 -6.63 -5.80
N ILE A 119 -9.22 -6.40 -6.79
CA ILE A 119 -9.53 -5.60 -7.98
C ILE A 119 -10.61 -6.26 -8.85
N ASP A 120 -10.54 -7.58 -9.06
CA ASP A 120 -11.56 -8.33 -9.82
C ASP A 120 -12.89 -8.42 -9.05
N GLN A 121 -12.87 -8.21 -7.73
CA GLN A 121 -14.04 -8.19 -6.85
C GLN A 121 -14.69 -6.79 -6.73
N GLN A 122 -14.30 -5.81 -7.54
CA GLN A 122 -14.92 -4.48 -7.49
C GLN A 122 -16.19 -4.41 -8.34
N PRO A 123 -17.20 -3.62 -7.94
CA PRO A 123 -18.39 -3.40 -8.76
C PRO A 123 -18.01 -2.63 -10.03
N PRO A 124 -18.75 -2.78 -11.15
CA PRO A 124 -18.50 -2.00 -12.35
C PRO A 124 -18.96 -0.54 -12.21
N GLY A 125 -18.41 0.35 -13.02
CA GLY A 125 -18.90 1.73 -13.18
C GLY A 125 -18.12 2.81 -12.41
N HIS A 126 -17.02 2.44 -11.77
CA HIS A 126 -16.15 3.39 -11.07
C HIS A 126 -15.00 3.91 -11.95
N ARG A 127 -14.19 4.81 -11.38
CA ARG A 127 -12.99 5.33 -12.06
C ARG A 127 -12.01 4.21 -12.48
N ARG A 128 -11.37 4.41 -13.63
CA ARG A 128 -10.53 3.40 -14.30
C ARG A 128 -9.36 2.90 -13.45
N SER A 129 -8.72 3.80 -12.70
CA SER A 129 -7.55 3.50 -11.85
C SER A 129 -7.82 2.42 -10.82
N LEU A 130 -9.04 2.33 -10.29
CA LEU A 130 -9.44 1.26 -9.38
C LEU A 130 -9.35 -0.13 -10.02
N TYR A 131 -9.53 -0.26 -11.35
CA TYR A 131 -9.53 -1.55 -12.04
C TYR A 131 -8.18 -1.95 -12.63
N LEU A 132 -7.13 -1.16 -12.39
CA LEU A 132 -5.79 -1.48 -12.85
C LEU A 132 -5.16 -2.51 -11.92
N LYS A 133 -4.89 -3.70 -12.46
CA LYS A 133 -4.13 -4.75 -11.76
C LYS A 133 -2.67 -4.62 -12.14
N ASP A 134 -1.84 -4.12 -11.24
CA ASP A 134 -0.41 -4.16 -11.42
C ASP A 134 0.17 -5.55 -11.11
N ASP A 135 1.22 -5.89 -11.85
CA ASP A 135 2.11 -7.04 -11.62
C ASP A 135 3.48 -6.68 -12.22
N ASP A 136 3.91 -5.43 -11.95
CA ASP A 136 5.07 -4.79 -12.56
C ASP A 136 6.23 -4.73 -11.55
N TYR A 137 7.35 -5.37 -11.88
CA TYR A 137 8.53 -5.42 -10.99
C TYR A 137 9.12 -4.04 -10.72
N ARG A 138 8.89 -3.06 -11.59
CA ARG A 138 9.40 -1.70 -11.43
C ARG A 138 8.67 -0.97 -10.31
N LEU A 139 7.34 -1.08 -10.28
CA LEU A 139 6.54 -0.55 -9.17
C LEU A 139 6.79 -1.32 -7.88
N SER A 140 7.10 -2.61 -7.99
CA SER A 140 7.52 -3.40 -6.84
C SER A 140 8.82 -2.87 -6.22
N PHE A 141 9.81 -2.56 -7.04
CA PHE A 141 11.07 -1.96 -6.58
C PHE A 141 10.90 -0.52 -6.08
N LEU A 142 10.14 0.32 -6.81
CA LEU A 142 10.00 1.75 -6.51
C LEU A 142 9.08 2.02 -5.31
N TYR A 143 7.98 1.26 -5.17
CA TYR A 143 6.89 1.59 -4.25
C TYR A 143 6.45 0.41 -3.37
N GLY A 144 7.09 -0.75 -3.49
CA GLY A 144 6.71 -1.92 -2.72
C GLY A 144 5.40 -2.59 -3.14
N SER A 145 4.92 -2.34 -4.36
CA SER A 145 3.79 -3.06 -4.94
C SER A 145 4.10 -4.56 -5.06
N TYR A 146 3.11 -5.41 -4.82
CA TYR A 146 3.34 -6.84 -4.88
C TYR A 146 3.17 -7.41 -6.28
N LEU A 147 4.17 -8.13 -6.77
CA LEU A 147 4.12 -8.89 -8.02
C LEU A 147 4.10 -10.39 -7.76
N THR A 148 3.57 -11.18 -8.68
CA THR A 148 3.49 -12.64 -8.57
C THR A 148 4.64 -13.37 -9.29
N LEU A 149 5.49 -12.62 -10.00
CA LEU A 149 6.56 -13.13 -10.90
C LEU A 149 6.06 -13.93 -12.12
N THR A 150 4.74 -14.01 -12.34
CA THR A 150 4.18 -14.79 -13.46
C THR A 150 4.19 -14.04 -14.78
N ASN A 151 4.35 -12.72 -14.74
CA ASN A 151 4.28 -11.82 -15.89
C ASN A 151 5.65 -11.36 -16.43
N LEU A 152 6.76 -11.90 -15.89
CA LEU A 152 8.12 -11.52 -16.30
C LEU A 152 8.57 -12.22 -17.58
N SER A 153 9.06 -11.42 -18.54
CA SER A 153 9.75 -11.88 -19.75
C SER A 153 11.23 -12.17 -19.48
N ALA A 154 11.93 -12.80 -20.43
CA ALA A 154 13.37 -13.03 -20.31
C ALA A 154 14.18 -11.73 -20.22
N ALA A 155 13.75 -10.67 -20.93
CA ALA A 155 14.38 -9.36 -20.85
C ALA A 155 14.19 -8.71 -19.48
N ASP A 156 13.03 -8.93 -18.83
CA ASP A 156 12.77 -8.41 -17.49
C ASP A 156 13.69 -9.08 -16.46
N TRP A 157 13.85 -10.41 -16.52
CA TRP A 157 14.79 -11.13 -15.66
C TRP A 157 16.23 -10.63 -15.84
N GLN A 158 16.67 -10.42 -17.08
CA GLN A 158 17.99 -9.86 -17.36
C GLN A 158 18.14 -8.44 -16.81
N ARG A 159 17.11 -7.61 -16.93
CA ARG A 159 17.14 -6.24 -16.40
C ARG A 159 17.19 -6.21 -14.87
N ILE A 160 16.37 -7.03 -14.20
CA ILE A 160 16.38 -7.18 -12.74
C ILE A 160 17.79 -7.54 -12.25
N GLU A 161 18.47 -8.47 -12.93
CA GLU A 161 19.85 -8.85 -12.61
C GLU A 161 20.84 -7.73 -12.89
N ALA A 162 20.81 -7.15 -14.09
CA ALA A 162 21.78 -6.14 -14.53
C ALA A 162 21.71 -4.85 -13.69
N GLN A 163 20.50 -4.40 -13.36
CA GLN A 163 20.26 -3.20 -12.55
C GLN A 163 20.12 -3.50 -11.05
N ARG A 164 20.29 -4.76 -10.64
CA ARG A 164 20.20 -5.20 -9.23
C ARG A 164 18.91 -4.77 -8.52
N LEU A 165 17.77 -4.88 -9.21
CA LEU A 165 16.47 -4.41 -8.72
C LEU A 165 15.99 -5.28 -7.56
N SER A 166 16.24 -4.82 -6.34
CA SER A 166 16.03 -5.57 -5.10
C SER A 166 16.02 -4.64 -3.87
N PRO A 167 15.21 -4.91 -2.82
CA PRO A 167 14.25 -6.01 -2.73
C PRO A 167 13.01 -5.83 -3.60
N LEU A 168 12.47 -6.94 -4.11
CA LEU A 168 11.14 -6.96 -4.74
C LEU A 168 10.09 -7.50 -3.77
N TYR A 169 8.85 -7.03 -3.88
CA TYR A 169 7.74 -7.46 -3.03
C TYR A 169 6.92 -8.52 -3.78
N VAL A 170 6.97 -9.77 -3.33
CA VAL A 170 6.43 -10.93 -4.06
C VAL A 170 5.22 -11.52 -3.35
N SER A 171 4.08 -11.56 -4.05
CA SER A 171 2.87 -12.28 -3.65
C SER A 171 3.04 -13.79 -3.89
N VAL A 172 3.42 -14.50 -2.82
CA VAL A 172 3.74 -15.94 -2.83
C VAL A 172 2.47 -16.79 -2.78
N HIS A 173 1.61 -16.56 -1.77
CA HIS A 173 0.38 -17.30 -1.46
C HIS A 173 0.54 -18.80 -1.13
N ALA A 174 1.37 -19.56 -1.84
CA ALA A 174 1.69 -20.94 -1.56
C ALA A 174 3.01 -21.32 -2.25
N THR A 175 3.78 -22.25 -1.69
CA THR A 175 4.99 -22.80 -2.34
C THR A 175 4.73 -24.13 -3.06
N ASP A 176 3.62 -24.80 -2.75
CA ASP A 176 3.18 -25.97 -3.50
C ASP A 176 2.82 -25.58 -4.96
N PRO A 177 3.47 -26.15 -5.99
CA PRO A 177 3.30 -25.70 -7.37
C PRO A 177 1.88 -25.82 -7.91
N GLU A 178 1.18 -26.91 -7.58
CA GLU A 178 -0.19 -27.16 -8.04
C GLU A 178 -1.16 -26.22 -7.32
N LEU A 179 -1.05 -26.10 -6.00
CA LEU A 179 -1.87 -25.19 -5.21
C LEU A 179 -1.70 -23.74 -5.67
N ARG A 180 -0.46 -23.26 -5.84
CA ARG A 180 -0.19 -21.89 -6.29
C ARG A 180 -0.75 -21.64 -7.69
N SER A 181 -0.63 -22.61 -8.60
CA SER A 181 -1.21 -22.51 -9.95
C SER A 181 -2.74 -22.41 -9.93
N ARG A 182 -3.41 -23.12 -9.01
CA ARG A 182 -4.86 -22.99 -8.80
C ARG A 182 -5.25 -21.65 -8.20
N LEU A 183 -4.52 -21.18 -7.17
CA LEU A 183 -4.77 -19.89 -6.51
C LEU A 183 -4.69 -18.72 -7.49
N LEU A 184 -3.67 -18.71 -8.36
CA LEU A 184 -3.45 -17.61 -9.32
C LEU A 184 -4.18 -17.83 -10.65
N VAL A 185 -4.72 -19.03 -10.87
CA VAL A 185 -5.27 -19.47 -12.16
C VAL A 185 -4.25 -19.24 -13.29
N ASN A 186 -3.00 -19.63 -13.02
CA ASN A 186 -1.86 -19.42 -13.92
C ASN A 186 -0.83 -20.55 -13.78
N PRO A 187 -0.57 -21.33 -14.85
CA PRO A 187 0.40 -22.43 -14.78
C PRO A 187 1.84 -21.97 -14.55
N ARG A 188 2.19 -20.72 -14.92
CA ARG A 188 3.54 -20.17 -14.64
C ARG A 188 3.77 -19.97 -13.15
N ALA A 189 2.71 -19.91 -12.34
CA ALA A 189 2.85 -19.75 -10.89
C ALA A 189 3.58 -20.95 -10.24
N ALA A 190 3.52 -22.14 -10.83
CA ALA A 190 4.24 -23.32 -10.37
C ALA A 190 5.78 -23.12 -10.24
N LEU A 191 6.34 -22.12 -10.92
CA LEU A 191 7.79 -21.88 -10.99
C LEU A 191 8.37 -21.13 -9.78
N LEU A 192 7.57 -20.81 -8.76
CA LEU A 192 7.99 -19.92 -7.65
C LEU A 192 9.32 -20.34 -7.02
N LEU A 193 9.46 -21.60 -6.61
CA LEU A 193 10.66 -22.04 -5.91
C LEU A 193 11.91 -22.00 -6.80
N ASP A 194 11.77 -22.25 -8.10
CA ASP A 194 12.87 -22.12 -9.06
C ASP A 194 13.24 -20.64 -9.25
N GLN A 195 12.26 -19.74 -9.25
CA GLN A 195 12.49 -18.30 -9.28
C GLN A 195 13.19 -17.82 -8.00
N LEU A 196 12.81 -18.30 -6.81
CA LEU A 196 13.51 -17.97 -5.56
C LEU A 196 14.97 -18.45 -5.57
N ARG A 197 15.24 -19.63 -6.13
CA ARG A 197 16.63 -20.09 -6.34
C ARG A 197 17.39 -19.17 -7.29
N TRP A 198 16.74 -18.71 -8.37
CA TRP A 198 17.33 -17.75 -9.30
C TRP A 198 17.72 -16.43 -8.60
N PHE A 199 16.87 -15.91 -7.71
CA PHE A 199 17.18 -14.73 -6.87
C PHE A 199 18.37 -15.01 -5.95
N ALA A 200 18.37 -16.17 -5.28
CA ALA A 200 19.43 -16.58 -4.37
C ALA A 200 20.81 -16.67 -5.04
N GLU A 201 20.89 -17.34 -6.20
CA GLU A 201 22.13 -17.47 -6.99
C GLU A 201 22.72 -16.10 -7.38
N ARG A 202 21.86 -15.09 -7.54
CA ARG A 202 22.24 -13.73 -7.95
C ARG A 202 22.39 -12.76 -6.80
N ARG A 203 22.20 -13.22 -5.55
CA ARG A 203 22.20 -12.38 -4.35
C ARG A 203 21.20 -11.23 -4.46
N LEU A 204 20.03 -11.52 -5.00
CA LEU A 204 18.89 -10.62 -5.03
C LEU A 204 17.89 -11.05 -3.95
N GLN A 205 17.20 -10.08 -3.40
CA GLN A 205 16.35 -10.23 -2.22
C GLN A 205 14.89 -9.88 -2.53
N ILE A 206 13.98 -10.42 -1.73
CA ILE A 206 12.55 -10.17 -1.81
C ILE A 206 11.91 -10.02 -0.42
N HIS A 207 10.80 -9.28 -0.36
CA HIS A 207 9.81 -9.36 0.71
C HIS A 207 8.65 -10.22 0.22
N ALA A 208 8.24 -11.24 0.97
CA ALA A 208 7.16 -12.13 0.61
C ALA A 208 5.83 -11.72 1.26
N GLN A 209 4.71 -12.03 0.59
CA GLN A 209 3.36 -11.98 1.18
C GLN A 209 2.61 -13.30 0.91
N VAL A 210 1.86 -13.73 1.92
CA VAL A 210 0.91 -14.83 1.85
C VAL A 210 -0.47 -14.31 2.25
N VAL A 211 -1.37 -14.17 1.26
CA VAL A 211 -2.81 -14.00 1.52
C VAL A 211 -3.40 -15.37 1.83
N VAL A 212 -3.96 -15.53 3.03
CA VAL A 212 -4.53 -16.79 3.52
C VAL A 212 -6.02 -16.84 3.23
N CYS A 213 -6.42 -17.84 2.46
CA CYS A 213 -7.79 -18.22 2.13
C CYS A 213 -8.15 -19.48 2.95
N PRO A 214 -9.04 -19.39 3.94
CA PRO A 214 -9.39 -20.54 4.77
C PRO A 214 -9.91 -21.73 3.95
N GLY A 215 -9.46 -22.94 4.31
CA GLY A 215 -9.78 -24.18 3.59
C GLY A 215 -9.06 -24.36 2.25
N VAL A 216 -8.19 -23.43 1.83
CA VAL A 216 -7.49 -23.48 0.53
C VAL A 216 -5.97 -23.53 0.71
N ASN A 217 -5.39 -22.54 1.40
CA ASN A 217 -3.94 -22.43 1.64
C ASN A 217 -3.58 -22.11 3.09
N ASP A 218 -4.48 -22.39 4.03
CA ASP A 218 -4.25 -22.38 5.47
C ASP A 218 -3.69 -23.75 5.96
N GLY A 219 -3.54 -23.91 7.28
CA GLY A 219 -3.12 -25.16 7.90
C GLY A 219 -1.78 -25.68 7.37
N GLU A 220 -1.72 -26.95 6.95
CA GLU A 220 -0.48 -27.58 6.47
C GLU A 220 0.15 -26.83 5.30
N ALA A 221 -0.67 -26.30 4.38
CA ALA A 221 -0.19 -25.55 3.22
C ALA A 221 0.51 -24.23 3.63
N LEU A 222 -0.07 -23.51 4.60
CA LEU A 222 0.55 -22.31 5.16
C LEU A 222 1.87 -22.65 5.87
N GLY A 223 1.86 -23.69 6.70
CA GLY A 223 3.06 -24.14 7.43
C GLY A 223 4.20 -24.51 6.49
N ARG A 224 3.91 -25.29 5.44
CA ARG A 224 4.87 -25.62 4.38
C ARG A 224 5.40 -24.37 3.69
N THR A 225 4.51 -23.45 3.32
CA THR A 225 4.87 -22.19 2.64
C THR A 225 5.84 -21.36 3.47
N LEU A 226 5.57 -21.18 4.76
CA LEU A 226 6.43 -20.40 5.64
C LEU A 226 7.79 -21.08 5.88
N GLN A 227 7.81 -22.41 6.03
CA GLN A 227 9.07 -23.15 6.17
C GLN A 227 9.92 -23.10 4.90
N ASP A 228 9.31 -23.30 3.74
CA ASP A 228 9.98 -23.22 2.44
C ASP A 228 10.58 -21.83 2.21
N LEU A 229 9.84 -20.75 2.51
CA LEU A 229 10.36 -19.39 2.43
C LEU A 229 11.49 -19.13 3.43
N ALA A 230 11.36 -19.65 4.66
CA ALA A 230 12.37 -19.48 5.69
C ALA A 230 13.67 -20.27 5.42
N ALA A 231 13.68 -21.20 4.47
CA ALA A 231 14.90 -21.83 3.98
C ALA A 231 15.73 -20.89 3.09
N PHE A 232 15.10 -19.87 2.49
CA PHE A 232 15.76 -18.81 1.72
C PHE A 232 16.13 -17.58 2.57
N ALA A 233 15.91 -17.66 3.89
CA ALA A 233 16.17 -16.59 4.85
C ALA A 233 17.46 -16.80 5.67
N GLU A 234 18.22 -17.87 5.36
CA GLU A 234 19.45 -18.21 6.06
C GLU A 234 20.69 -17.56 5.41
N GLY A 235 21.75 -17.37 6.22
CA GLY A 235 23.06 -16.89 5.78
C GLY A 235 23.20 -15.36 5.80
N ASP A 236 24.38 -14.88 5.42
CA ASP A 236 24.73 -13.45 5.49
C ASP A 236 23.98 -12.59 4.45
N TRP A 237 23.44 -13.22 3.41
CA TRP A 237 22.70 -12.56 2.34
C TRP A 237 21.39 -13.29 2.04
N PRO A 238 20.38 -13.20 2.93
CA PRO A 238 19.12 -13.90 2.77
C PRO A 238 18.38 -13.40 1.53
N THR A 239 17.79 -14.34 0.79
CA THR A 239 16.99 -14.06 -0.40
C THR A 239 15.57 -13.63 -0.04
N VAL A 240 14.98 -14.20 1.01
CA VAL A 240 13.69 -13.75 1.52
C VAL A 240 13.95 -13.01 2.83
N LEU A 241 13.66 -11.70 2.84
CA LEU A 241 13.92 -10.82 3.98
C LEU A 241 12.83 -10.90 5.04
N SER A 242 11.57 -10.97 4.61
CA SER A 242 10.41 -11.00 5.49
C SER A 242 9.21 -11.62 4.79
N THR A 243 8.27 -12.14 5.56
CA THR A 243 7.00 -12.68 5.06
C THR A 243 5.83 -12.04 5.79
N ALA A 244 4.95 -11.34 5.07
CA ALA A 244 3.66 -10.89 5.59
C ALA A 244 2.61 -11.99 5.44
N VAL A 245 1.85 -12.27 6.48
CA VAL A 245 0.71 -13.19 6.46
C VAL A 245 -0.55 -12.38 6.68
N VAL A 246 -1.39 -12.26 5.65
CA VAL A 246 -2.59 -11.41 5.66
C VAL A 246 -3.85 -12.24 5.45
N PRO A 247 -4.98 -11.90 6.08
CA PRO A 247 -6.24 -12.57 5.82
C PRO A 247 -6.77 -12.17 4.43
N VAL A 248 -7.55 -13.07 3.81
CA VAL A 248 -8.23 -12.73 2.55
C VAL A 248 -9.34 -11.70 2.78
N GLY A 249 -9.33 -10.63 1.99
CA GLY A 249 -10.45 -9.67 1.91
C GLY A 249 -11.43 -10.08 0.83
N LEU A 250 -12.69 -10.34 1.22
CA LEU A 250 -13.77 -10.74 0.30
C LEU A 250 -14.85 -9.67 0.23
N THR A 251 -15.28 -9.31 -0.97
CA THR A 251 -16.41 -8.38 -1.17
C THR A 251 -17.69 -9.14 -1.53
N ARG A 252 -18.84 -8.48 -1.42
CA ARG A 252 -20.14 -8.98 -1.88
C ARG A 252 -20.30 -9.01 -3.40
N PHE A 253 -19.38 -8.39 -4.15
CA PHE A 253 -19.45 -8.32 -5.61
C PHE A 253 -18.72 -9.50 -6.28
N ARG A 254 -18.07 -10.36 -5.49
CA ARG A 254 -17.43 -11.58 -5.99
C ARG A 254 -18.44 -12.56 -6.59
N PRO A 255 -18.02 -13.44 -7.51
CA PRO A 255 -18.89 -14.49 -8.04
C PRO A 255 -19.38 -15.42 -6.92
N ALA A 256 -20.67 -15.74 -6.89
CA ALA A 256 -21.25 -16.59 -5.84
C ALA A 256 -20.67 -18.02 -5.74
N ASN A 257 -19.98 -18.49 -6.79
CA ASN A 257 -19.49 -19.87 -6.91
C ASN A 257 -17.95 -19.98 -6.84
N ASP A 258 -17.25 -18.99 -6.26
CA ASP A 258 -15.79 -19.02 -6.13
C ASP A 258 -15.26 -19.90 -4.98
N ASN A 259 -16.17 -20.44 -4.14
CA ASN A 259 -15.91 -21.27 -2.96
C ASN A 259 -15.01 -20.62 -1.90
N LEU A 260 -14.78 -19.30 -1.96
CA LEU A 260 -14.00 -18.59 -0.96
C LEU A 260 -14.88 -18.23 0.24
N VAL A 261 -14.35 -18.49 1.44
CA VAL A 261 -14.97 -18.16 2.71
C VAL A 261 -14.22 -17.02 3.40
N PRO A 262 -14.94 -16.08 4.05
CA PRO A 262 -14.29 -15.04 4.83
C PRO A 262 -13.57 -15.64 6.04
N VAL A 263 -12.52 -14.96 6.50
CA VAL A 263 -11.85 -15.34 7.74
C VAL A 263 -12.78 -15.04 8.92
N ASP A 264 -13.10 -16.07 9.70
CA ASP A 264 -13.83 -15.92 10.96
C ASP A 264 -12.88 -15.94 12.16
N GLN A 265 -13.44 -15.73 13.36
CA GLN A 265 -12.68 -15.71 14.60
C GLN A 265 -11.92 -17.01 14.85
N ALA A 266 -12.50 -18.16 14.52
CA ALA A 266 -11.88 -19.46 14.75
C ALA A 266 -10.69 -19.71 13.82
N ALA A 267 -10.84 -19.38 12.53
CA ALA A 267 -9.78 -19.41 11.54
C ALA A 267 -8.65 -18.44 11.91
N ALA A 268 -8.98 -17.25 12.42
CA ALA A 268 -7.99 -16.28 12.87
C ALA A 268 -7.17 -16.78 14.06
N ILE A 269 -7.82 -17.33 15.09
CA ILE A 269 -7.13 -17.91 16.25
C ILE A 269 -6.21 -19.06 15.80
N ALA A 270 -6.67 -19.92 14.89
CA ALA A 270 -5.88 -21.04 14.37
C ALA A 270 -4.63 -20.56 13.61
N ALA A 271 -4.78 -19.57 12.71
CA ALA A 271 -3.68 -18.98 11.96
C ALA A 271 -2.66 -18.29 12.89
N ILE A 272 -3.14 -17.51 13.87
CA ILE A 272 -2.27 -16.86 14.88
C ILE A 272 -1.44 -17.90 15.61
N SER A 273 -2.11 -18.92 16.17
CA SER A 273 -1.47 -19.97 16.95
C SER A 273 -0.42 -20.73 16.15
N GLN A 274 -0.71 -21.01 14.87
CA GLN A 274 0.20 -21.67 13.97
C GLN A 274 1.43 -20.82 13.63
N VAL A 275 1.22 -19.55 13.27
CA VAL A 275 2.31 -18.68 12.82
C VAL A 275 3.20 -18.25 13.99
N GLU A 276 2.63 -17.95 15.16
CA GLU A 276 3.43 -17.60 16.37
C GLU A 276 4.32 -18.77 16.82
N ALA A 277 3.83 -20.02 16.73
CA ALA A 277 4.67 -21.19 17.00
C ALA A 277 5.86 -21.29 16.03
N LEU A 278 5.66 -20.92 14.75
CA LEU A 278 6.75 -20.86 13.77
C LEU A 278 7.69 -19.69 14.03
N GLN A 279 7.17 -18.53 14.47
CA GLN A 279 7.98 -17.37 14.82
C GLN A 279 8.97 -17.68 15.95
N GLU A 280 8.60 -18.47 16.96
CA GLU A 280 9.53 -18.91 18.01
C GLU A 280 10.70 -19.75 17.45
N ALA A 281 10.39 -20.66 16.53
CA ALA A 281 11.39 -21.48 15.85
C ALA A 281 12.29 -20.64 14.92
N PHE A 282 11.72 -19.66 14.22
CA PHE A 282 12.46 -18.73 13.37
C PHE A 282 13.32 -17.79 14.18
N GLN A 283 12.84 -17.25 15.30
CA GLN A 283 13.63 -16.41 16.19
C GLN A 283 14.89 -17.14 16.68
N SER A 284 14.76 -18.42 17.01
CA SER A 284 15.88 -19.26 17.47
C SER A 284 16.88 -19.59 16.34
N ARG A 285 16.40 -19.77 15.11
CA ARG A 285 17.21 -20.20 13.95
C ARG A 285 17.82 -19.04 13.16
N LEU A 286 17.06 -17.96 12.99
CA LEU A 286 17.34 -16.84 12.10
C LEU A 286 17.64 -15.54 12.86
N GLY A 287 17.38 -15.48 14.17
CA GLY A 287 17.49 -14.24 14.94
C GLY A 287 16.35 -13.23 14.67
N SER A 288 15.36 -13.62 13.88
CA SER A 288 14.17 -12.84 13.52
C SER A 288 12.95 -13.74 13.49
N ARG A 289 11.77 -13.18 13.77
CA ARG A 289 10.48 -13.86 13.59
C ARG A 289 10.19 -14.21 12.16
N PHE A 290 10.77 -13.51 11.19
CA PHE A 290 10.73 -13.75 9.74
C PHE A 290 9.34 -13.69 9.06
N ALA A 291 8.30 -14.24 9.69
CA ALA A 291 6.92 -14.25 9.23
C ALA A 291 6.05 -13.50 10.24
N TRP A 292 5.33 -12.47 9.80
CA TRP A 292 4.47 -11.67 10.66
C TRP A 292 3.03 -11.68 10.17
N LEU A 293 2.11 -11.82 11.13
CA LEU A 293 0.68 -11.65 10.89
C LEU A 293 0.37 -10.16 10.77
N ALA A 294 -0.50 -9.81 9.83
CA ALA A 294 -1.14 -8.50 9.83
C ALA A 294 -1.91 -8.26 11.14
N ASP A 295 -1.98 -7.01 11.57
CA ASP A 295 -2.70 -6.62 12.79
C ASP A 295 -4.18 -7.04 12.75
N GLU A 296 -4.75 -7.11 11.55
CA GLU A 296 -6.13 -7.55 11.29
C GLU A 296 -6.43 -8.96 11.83
N TRP A 297 -5.47 -9.89 11.83
CA TRP A 297 -5.69 -11.22 12.39
C TRP A 297 -6.08 -11.15 13.87
N TYR A 298 -5.34 -10.37 14.66
CA TYR A 298 -5.59 -10.21 16.09
C TYR A 298 -6.93 -9.55 16.35
N LEU A 299 -7.31 -8.56 15.52
CA LEU A 299 -8.59 -7.88 15.63
C LEU A 299 -9.77 -8.80 15.30
N ILE A 300 -9.68 -9.59 14.23
CA ILE A 300 -10.69 -10.62 13.90
C ILE A 300 -10.78 -11.67 15.01
N ALA A 301 -9.65 -12.07 15.59
CA ALA A 301 -9.60 -13.03 16.69
C ALA A 301 -10.16 -12.47 18.02
N GLY A 302 -10.30 -11.14 18.15
CA GLY A 302 -10.61 -10.49 19.42
C GLY A 302 -9.48 -10.57 20.44
N LEU A 303 -8.24 -10.64 19.96
CA LEU A 303 -7.02 -10.74 20.76
C LEU A 303 -6.27 -9.40 20.78
N PRO A 304 -5.50 -9.12 21.84
CA PRO A 304 -4.65 -7.94 21.87
C PRO A 304 -3.58 -8.02 20.79
N LEU A 305 -3.25 -6.87 20.19
CA LEU A 305 -2.11 -6.77 19.27
C LEU A 305 -0.80 -7.08 20.01
N PRO A 306 0.18 -7.76 19.38
CA PRO A 306 1.51 -7.96 19.93
C PRO A 306 2.17 -6.66 20.41
N PRO A 307 3.11 -6.72 21.35
CA PRO A 307 3.92 -5.57 21.71
C PRO A 307 4.80 -5.12 20.53
N ARG A 308 5.18 -3.83 20.49
CA ARG A 308 5.96 -3.25 19.38
C ARG A 308 7.26 -3.99 19.07
N THR A 309 7.93 -4.53 20.08
CA THR A 309 9.18 -5.29 19.91
C THR A 309 9.02 -6.51 19.01
N ASP A 310 7.83 -7.09 18.95
CA ASP A 310 7.56 -8.30 18.16
C ASP A 310 7.48 -8.01 16.66
N TYR A 311 7.34 -6.74 16.29
CA TYR A 311 7.32 -6.30 14.89
C TYR A 311 8.70 -5.93 14.35
N GLU A 312 9.76 -6.00 15.17
CA GLU A 312 11.16 -5.71 14.78
C GLU A 312 11.27 -4.36 14.05
N ASP A 313 11.84 -4.30 12.85
CA ASP A 313 12.01 -3.06 12.09
C ASP A 313 10.79 -2.72 11.20
N LEU A 314 9.63 -3.34 11.45
CA LEU A 314 8.39 -3.17 10.69
C LEU A 314 8.55 -3.42 9.17
N PRO A 315 9.16 -4.53 8.73
CA PRO A 315 9.51 -4.75 7.31
C PRO A 315 8.29 -4.87 6.38
N GLN A 316 7.09 -5.02 6.95
CA GLN A 316 5.85 -5.27 6.21
C GLN A 316 4.71 -4.30 6.60
N ARG A 317 5.05 -3.10 7.08
CA ARG A 317 4.07 -2.08 7.55
C ARG A 317 2.98 -1.79 6.52
N GLU A 318 3.36 -1.61 5.25
CA GLU A 318 2.43 -1.32 4.15
C GLU A 318 1.44 -2.47 3.90
N ASN A 319 1.84 -3.69 4.27
CA ASN A 319 1.01 -4.89 4.21
C ASN A 319 0.11 -5.11 5.44
N GLY A 320 0.04 -4.13 6.34
CA GLY A 320 -0.80 -4.17 7.53
C GLY A 320 -0.15 -4.79 8.76
N VAL A 321 1.12 -5.18 8.68
CA VAL A 321 1.89 -5.70 9.82
C VAL A 321 2.38 -4.56 10.71
N GLY A 322 1.82 -4.41 11.90
CA GLY A 322 2.21 -3.39 12.88
C GLY A 322 1.71 -1.98 12.56
N SER A 323 0.89 -1.81 11.52
CA SER A 323 0.33 -0.51 11.14
C SER A 323 -0.61 0.09 12.20
N ILE A 324 -1.43 -0.74 12.84
CA ILE A 324 -2.37 -0.35 13.88
C ILE A 324 -1.63 -0.23 15.20
N ARG A 325 -0.68 -1.15 15.48
CA ARG A 325 0.22 -1.01 16.64
C ARG A 325 0.96 0.32 16.61
N GLY A 326 1.56 0.69 15.48
CA GLY A 326 2.25 1.97 15.31
C GLY A 326 1.33 3.16 15.51
N PHE A 327 0.12 3.14 14.94
CA PHE A 327 -0.86 4.21 15.16
C PHE A 327 -1.30 4.35 16.62
N LEU A 328 -1.46 3.23 17.35
CA LEU A 328 -1.74 3.25 18.78
C LEU A 328 -0.58 3.85 19.58
N GLU A 329 0.67 3.57 19.21
CA GLU A 329 1.84 4.19 19.86
C GLU A 329 1.92 5.69 19.59
N GLU A 330 1.63 6.12 18.37
CA GLU A 330 1.53 7.55 18.02
C GLU A 330 0.43 8.24 18.85
N LEU A 331 -0.71 7.58 19.05
CA LEU A 331 -1.78 8.07 19.93
C LEU A 331 -1.37 8.08 21.40
N ASP A 332 -0.63 7.07 21.86
CA ASP A 332 -0.12 7.01 23.22
C ASP A 332 0.82 8.19 23.51
N GLN A 333 1.70 8.51 22.56
CA GLN A 333 2.58 9.66 22.64
C GLN A 333 1.80 10.98 22.58
N ALA A 334 0.88 11.13 21.62
CA ALA A 334 0.08 12.33 21.45
C ALA A 334 -0.82 12.62 22.66
N THR A 335 -1.25 11.57 23.39
CA THR A 335 -2.07 11.68 24.61
C THR A 335 -1.28 11.64 25.92
N ALA A 336 0.06 11.70 25.86
CA ALA A 336 0.90 11.68 27.06
C ALA A 336 0.71 12.93 27.94
N GLN A 337 0.38 14.08 27.32
CA GLN A 337 0.14 15.35 28.00
C GLN A 337 -1.21 15.92 27.57
N LEU A 338 -2.25 15.57 28.32
CA LEU A 338 -3.59 16.11 28.13
C LEU A 338 -3.88 17.19 29.18
N PRO A 339 -4.61 18.27 28.82
CA PRO A 339 -5.09 19.23 29.81
C PRO A 339 -6.13 18.57 30.72
N ASN A 340 -6.33 19.11 31.93
CA ASN A 340 -7.37 18.61 32.84
C ASN A 340 -8.78 18.98 32.34
N SER A 341 -8.92 20.13 31.70
CA SER A 341 -10.20 20.63 31.18
C SER A 341 -10.01 21.48 29.92
N LEU A 342 -11.07 21.58 29.12
CA LEU A 342 -11.16 22.50 27.98
C LEU A 342 -11.76 23.83 28.41
N ALA A 343 -11.27 24.94 27.84
CA ALA A 343 -11.85 26.27 28.06
C ALA A 343 -13.26 26.40 27.46
N VAL A 344 -13.53 25.69 26.37
CA VAL A 344 -14.81 25.61 25.69
C VAL A 344 -15.17 24.13 25.56
N PRO A 345 -16.33 23.67 26.08
CA PRO A 345 -16.75 22.30 25.90
C PRO A 345 -16.89 21.94 24.42
N GLN A 346 -16.49 20.73 24.04
CA GLN A 346 -16.55 20.22 22.67
C GLN A 346 -17.21 18.86 22.64
N ARG A 347 -18.12 18.67 21.68
CA ARG A 347 -18.72 17.36 21.38
C ARG A 347 -18.31 16.97 19.97
N LEU A 348 -17.46 15.96 19.85
CA LEU A 348 -16.86 15.55 18.58
C LEU A 348 -17.19 14.09 18.30
N SER A 349 -17.19 13.72 17.03
CA SER A 349 -17.30 12.32 16.62
C SER A 349 -16.08 11.91 15.83
N TRP A 350 -15.62 10.68 16.00
CA TRP A 350 -14.52 10.09 15.25
C TRP A 350 -15.01 8.81 14.59
N VAL A 351 -14.86 8.72 13.26
CA VAL A 351 -15.28 7.55 12.50
C VAL A 351 -14.09 6.69 12.08
N VAL A 352 -14.25 5.37 12.25
CA VAL A 352 -13.25 4.36 11.89
C VAL A 352 -13.92 3.10 11.36
N GLY A 353 -13.15 2.22 10.71
CA GLY A 353 -13.63 0.89 10.34
C GLY A 353 -13.94 0.04 11.59
N ALA A 354 -14.97 -0.79 11.51
CA ALA A 354 -15.42 -1.63 12.63
C ALA A 354 -14.29 -2.49 13.22
N VAL A 355 -13.36 -2.96 12.39
CA VAL A 355 -12.27 -3.86 12.83
C VAL A 355 -11.35 -3.20 13.85
N VAL A 356 -11.11 -1.89 13.73
CA VAL A 356 -10.16 -1.17 14.61
C VAL A 356 -10.82 -0.50 15.81
N ALA A 357 -12.15 -0.42 15.83
CA ALA A 357 -12.88 0.35 16.83
C ALA A 357 -12.58 -0.11 18.26
N GLY A 358 -12.57 -1.43 18.49
CA GLY A 358 -12.27 -2.01 19.80
C GLY A 358 -10.85 -1.69 20.27
N ALA A 359 -9.87 -1.66 19.36
CA ALA A 359 -8.48 -1.33 19.70
C ALA A 359 -8.30 0.15 20.12
N LEU A 360 -9.23 1.03 19.72
CA LEU A 360 -9.17 2.47 20.00
C LEU A 360 -9.94 2.88 21.27
N GLU A 361 -10.73 1.99 21.87
CA GLU A 361 -11.48 2.26 23.10
C GLU A 361 -10.61 2.78 24.26
N PRO A 362 -9.40 2.25 24.53
CA PRO A 362 -8.54 2.77 25.59
C PRO A 362 -8.07 4.21 25.33
N VAL A 363 -7.87 4.57 24.06
CA VAL A 363 -7.50 5.94 23.66
C VAL A 363 -8.69 6.88 23.83
N LEU A 364 -9.88 6.45 23.37
CA LEU A 364 -11.12 7.19 23.54
C LEU A 364 -11.41 7.48 25.02
N ALA A 365 -11.30 6.46 25.87
CA ALA A 365 -11.52 6.58 27.31
C ALA A 365 -10.53 7.56 27.98
N ARG A 366 -9.30 7.64 27.48
CA ARG A 366 -8.28 8.58 27.98
C ARG A 366 -8.56 10.00 27.55
N LEU A 367 -8.93 10.24 26.29
CA LEU A 367 -9.32 11.55 25.79
C LEU A 367 -10.54 12.08 26.54
N ASN A 368 -11.56 11.25 26.75
CA ASN A 368 -12.77 11.64 27.49
C ASN A 368 -12.58 11.85 29.01
N ARG A 369 -11.35 11.72 29.54
CA ARG A 369 -11.04 12.20 30.90
C ARG A 369 -10.84 13.71 30.97
N VAL A 370 -10.58 14.35 29.84
CA VAL A 370 -10.47 15.82 29.76
C VAL A 370 -11.85 16.41 29.99
N GLU A 371 -12.01 17.19 31.06
CA GLU A 371 -13.29 17.81 31.39
C GLU A 371 -13.72 18.77 30.27
N GLY A 372 -14.96 18.63 29.81
CA GLY A 372 -15.49 19.42 28.69
C GLY A 372 -15.30 18.77 27.32
N LEU A 373 -14.62 17.62 27.20
CA LEU A 373 -14.58 16.84 25.96
C LEU A 373 -15.58 15.67 26.01
N ASP A 374 -16.43 15.57 24.98
CA ASP A 374 -17.26 14.38 24.67
C ASP A 374 -16.91 13.94 23.24
N LEU A 375 -15.91 13.07 23.14
CA LEU A 375 -15.51 12.42 21.89
C LEU A 375 -16.22 11.07 21.76
N ARG A 376 -16.88 10.84 20.62
CA ARG A 376 -17.62 9.61 20.34
C ARG A 376 -16.97 8.85 19.20
N LEU A 377 -16.65 7.58 19.42
CA LEU A 377 -16.11 6.71 18.40
C LEU A 377 -17.22 5.95 17.69
N TYR A 378 -17.23 6.01 16.36
CA TYR A 378 -18.10 5.22 15.50
C TYR A 378 -17.27 4.25 14.67
N GLY A 379 -17.23 2.99 15.12
CA GLY A 379 -16.81 1.87 14.29
C GLY A 379 -17.93 1.48 13.33
N LEU A 380 -17.69 1.56 12.03
CA LEU A 380 -18.69 1.24 11.01
C LEU A 380 -18.31 -0.02 10.22
N PRO A 381 -19.28 -0.92 9.94
CA PRO A 381 -19.11 -1.93 8.91
C PRO A 381 -19.07 -1.27 7.53
N SER A 382 -18.78 -2.06 6.49
CA SER A 382 -19.00 -1.64 5.10
C SER A 382 -20.09 -2.49 4.47
N PRO A 383 -21.37 -2.09 4.58
CA PRO A 383 -22.43 -2.65 3.76
C PRO A 383 -22.09 -2.58 2.27
N TYR A 384 -21.40 -1.52 1.82
CA TYR A 384 -20.96 -1.37 0.43
C TYR A 384 -20.11 -2.55 -0.05
N TRP A 385 -19.15 -3.02 0.75
CA TRP A 385 -18.38 -4.22 0.46
C TRP A 385 -19.03 -5.51 0.96
N GLY A 386 -20.08 -5.42 1.78
CA GLY A 386 -20.73 -6.55 2.44
C GLY A 386 -19.87 -7.16 3.56
N GLN A 387 -19.14 -6.32 4.28
CA GLN A 387 -18.24 -6.71 5.36
C GLN A 387 -18.69 -6.11 6.69
N ASP A 388 -18.84 -6.96 7.71
CA ASP A 388 -19.16 -6.52 9.07
C ASP A 388 -17.91 -5.99 9.81
N LEU A 389 -16.76 -6.62 9.55
CA LEU A 389 -15.45 -6.17 10.02
C LEU A 389 -14.68 -5.64 8.82
N VAL A 390 -14.40 -4.33 8.83
CA VAL A 390 -13.69 -3.64 7.74
C VAL A 390 -12.63 -2.71 8.32
N VAL A 391 -11.48 -2.63 7.65
CA VAL A 391 -10.44 -1.64 7.95
C VAL A 391 -10.89 -0.23 7.56
N THR A 392 -10.40 0.78 8.30
CA THR A 392 -10.79 2.19 8.11
C THR A 392 -10.63 2.66 6.65
N GLY A 393 -9.57 2.26 5.94
CA GLY A 393 -9.30 2.71 4.57
C GLY A 393 -10.20 2.13 3.49
N LEU A 394 -11.04 1.15 3.82
CA LEU A 394 -12.01 0.58 2.89
C LEU A 394 -13.42 1.16 3.07
N LEU A 395 -13.65 2.02 4.07
CA LEU A 395 -14.94 2.68 4.21
C LEU A 395 -15.19 3.64 3.05
N THR A 396 -16.39 3.53 2.48
CA THR A 396 -16.85 4.37 1.36
C THR A 396 -17.69 5.55 1.84
N GLY A 397 -17.95 6.53 0.96
CA GLY A 397 -18.87 7.62 1.27
C GLY A 397 -20.28 7.10 1.59
N ALA A 398 -20.75 6.10 0.84
CA ALA A 398 -22.02 5.41 1.09
C ALA A 398 -22.08 4.76 2.48
N ASP A 399 -21.00 4.10 2.92
CA ASP A 399 -20.95 3.48 4.26
C ASP A 399 -21.04 4.54 5.37
N LEU A 400 -20.37 5.68 5.18
CA LEU A 400 -20.42 6.79 6.12
C LEU A 400 -21.83 7.38 6.24
N ILE A 401 -22.51 7.61 5.11
CA ILE A 401 -23.90 8.09 5.11
C ILE A 401 -24.80 7.09 5.83
N GLN A 402 -24.80 5.83 5.42
CA GLN A 402 -25.66 4.81 5.99
C GLN A 402 -25.37 4.58 7.48
N GLY A 403 -24.09 4.53 7.85
CA GLY A 403 -23.64 4.23 9.20
C GLY A 403 -23.85 5.37 10.19
N LEU A 404 -23.79 6.63 9.73
CA LEU A 404 -23.90 7.82 10.59
C LEU A 404 -25.28 8.47 10.57
N GLN A 405 -26.18 8.06 9.65
CA GLN A 405 -27.52 8.61 9.56
C GLN A 405 -28.28 8.47 10.89
N GLY A 406 -28.80 9.60 11.39
CA GLY A 406 -29.56 9.65 12.64
C GLY A 406 -28.73 9.48 13.92
N ARG A 407 -27.41 9.37 13.84
CA ARG A 407 -26.52 9.37 15.02
C ARG A 407 -26.26 10.81 15.49
N ASP A 408 -26.00 10.97 16.79
CA ASP A 408 -25.63 12.26 17.36
C ASP A 408 -24.13 12.53 17.16
N LEU A 409 -23.81 13.26 16.11
CA LEU A 409 -22.45 13.54 15.68
C LEU A 409 -21.76 14.68 16.45
N GLY A 410 -22.47 15.36 17.36
CA GLY A 410 -21.96 16.52 18.07
C GLY A 410 -21.81 17.74 17.15
N GLU A 411 -20.65 18.38 17.17
CA GLU A 411 -20.35 19.63 16.46
C GLU A 411 -19.52 19.41 15.19
N LYS A 412 -18.80 18.29 15.11
CA LYS A 412 -17.87 18.00 14.03
C LYS A 412 -17.54 16.50 13.95
N LEU A 413 -17.43 15.99 12.74
CA LEU A 413 -16.95 14.64 12.46
C LEU A 413 -15.47 14.65 12.08
N LEU A 414 -14.66 13.92 12.81
CA LEU A 414 -13.24 13.67 12.53
C LEU A 414 -13.13 12.43 11.64
N LEU A 415 -12.58 12.63 10.44
CA LEU A 415 -12.52 11.62 9.39
C LEU A 415 -11.05 11.31 9.04
N PRO A 416 -10.57 10.07 9.17
CA PRO A 416 -9.23 9.71 8.75
C PRO A 416 -8.99 9.97 7.25
N LYS A 417 -7.96 10.76 6.89
CA LYS A 417 -7.60 11.06 5.50
C LYS A 417 -7.29 9.82 4.67
N LEU A 418 -6.90 8.73 5.30
CA LEU A 418 -6.67 7.44 4.65
C LEU A 418 -7.92 6.83 3.99
N MET A 419 -9.12 7.36 4.26
CA MET A 419 -10.36 7.00 3.54
C MET A 419 -10.48 7.70 2.18
N LEU A 420 -9.66 8.73 1.95
CA LEU A 420 -9.66 9.54 0.73
C LEU A 420 -8.47 9.14 -0.14
N ARG A 421 -8.66 9.26 -1.45
CA ARG A 421 -7.57 9.09 -2.42
C ARG A 421 -6.45 10.10 -2.16
N GLN A 422 -5.19 9.67 -2.22
CA GLN A 422 -4.06 10.54 -1.96
C GLN A 422 -4.05 11.74 -2.92
N GLY A 423 -3.98 12.95 -2.36
CA GLY A 423 -3.98 14.21 -3.12
C GLY A 423 -5.37 14.67 -3.61
N GLU A 424 -6.42 13.88 -3.41
CA GLU A 424 -7.79 14.18 -3.83
C GLU A 424 -8.78 14.04 -2.66
N SER A 425 -9.98 14.62 -2.80
CA SER A 425 -11.04 14.53 -1.78
C SER A 425 -12.15 13.58 -2.22
N VAL A 426 -11.77 12.37 -2.64
CA VAL A 426 -12.68 11.37 -3.22
C VAL A 426 -12.52 10.02 -2.53
N PHE A 427 -13.63 9.35 -2.24
CA PHE A 427 -13.72 8.01 -1.63
C PHE A 427 -13.62 6.88 -2.68
N LEU A 428 -13.55 5.63 -2.23
CA LEU A 428 -13.50 4.45 -3.12
C LEU A 428 -14.75 4.28 -3.99
N ASP A 429 -15.92 4.78 -3.56
CA ASP A 429 -17.17 4.74 -4.32
C ASP A 429 -17.38 5.97 -5.23
N ASP A 430 -16.32 6.72 -5.53
CA ASP A 430 -16.31 7.98 -6.30
C ASP A 430 -17.10 9.14 -5.68
N MET A 431 -17.60 8.97 -4.44
CA MET A 431 -18.19 10.07 -3.70
C MET A 431 -17.10 11.10 -3.35
N THR A 432 -17.41 12.38 -3.51
CA THR A 432 -16.54 13.48 -3.07
C THR A 432 -16.79 13.81 -1.60
N LEU A 433 -15.79 14.36 -0.92
CA LEU A 433 -15.93 14.85 0.45
C LEU A 433 -17.02 15.93 0.55
N GLU A 434 -17.15 16.78 -0.48
CA GLU A 434 -18.18 17.82 -0.58
C GLU A 434 -19.59 17.22 -0.64
N GLN A 435 -19.78 16.14 -1.40
CA GLN A 435 -21.05 15.41 -1.46
C GLN A 435 -21.40 14.78 -0.11
N LEU A 436 -20.43 14.16 0.57
CA LEU A 436 -20.64 13.61 1.91
C LEU A 436 -20.98 14.71 2.91
N GLN A 437 -20.25 15.84 2.88
CA GLN A 437 -20.47 17.00 3.72
C GLN A 437 -21.88 17.57 3.58
N ALA A 438 -22.46 17.56 2.38
CA ALA A 438 -23.82 18.03 2.14
C ALA A 438 -24.90 17.11 2.73
N GLN A 439 -24.58 15.85 3.03
CA GLN A 439 -25.51 14.84 3.53
C GLN A 439 -25.47 14.67 5.05
N LEU A 440 -24.42 15.18 5.71
CA LEU A 440 -24.24 15.09 7.16
C LEU A 440 -24.54 16.44 7.85
N PRO A 441 -25.14 16.42 9.05
CA PRO A 441 -25.57 17.64 9.74
C PRO A 441 -24.44 18.46 10.37
N VAL A 442 -23.19 17.98 10.32
CA VAL A 442 -22.02 18.58 10.97
C VAL A 442 -20.87 18.73 9.98
N PRO A 443 -19.97 19.72 10.16
CA PRO A 443 -18.73 19.81 9.39
C PRO A 443 -17.86 18.55 9.59
N ILE A 444 -17.17 18.16 8.52
CA ILE A 444 -16.23 17.05 8.46
C ILE A 444 -14.82 17.65 8.45
N GLN A 445 -13.96 17.16 9.32
CA GLN A 445 -12.56 17.52 9.35
C GLN A 445 -11.70 16.29 9.04
N PRO A 446 -11.03 16.25 7.87
CA PRO A 446 -10.07 15.22 7.57
C PRO A 446 -8.84 15.29 8.49
N ILE A 447 -8.44 14.17 9.07
CA ILE A 447 -7.32 14.03 10.01
C ILE A 447 -6.26 13.10 9.41
N GLY A 448 -5.03 13.59 9.33
CA GLY A 448 -3.88 12.88 8.74
C GLY A 448 -2.99 12.13 9.74
N SER A 449 -3.03 12.48 11.03
CA SER A 449 -2.15 11.87 12.04
C SER A 449 -2.81 11.77 13.42
N ALA A 450 -2.22 10.94 14.29
CA ALA A 450 -2.60 10.85 15.70
C ALA A 450 -2.45 12.19 16.43
N GLU A 451 -1.37 12.93 16.15
CA GLU A 451 -1.13 14.25 16.74
C GLU A 451 -2.21 15.25 16.30
N GLU A 452 -2.59 15.26 15.02
CA GLU A 452 -3.65 16.12 14.52
C GLU A 452 -5.00 15.76 15.17
N LEU A 453 -5.31 14.46 15.34
CA LEU A 453 -6.51 14.01 16.04
C LEU A 453 -6.57 14.59 17.46
N VAL A 454 -5.50 14.41 18.24
CA VAL A 454 -5.45 14.88 19.63
C VAL A 454 -5.49 16.40 19.69
N ALA A 455 -4.73 17.08 18.84
CA ALA A 455 -4.72 18.54 18.76
C ALA A 455 -6.11 19.11 18.48
N VAL A 456 -6.89 18.50 17.58
CA VAL A 456 -8.26 18.93 17.31
C VAL A 456 -9.18 18.73 18.51
N CYS A 457 -9.01 17.64 19.26
CA CYS A 457 -9.80 17.36 20.46
C CYS A 457 -9.50 18.31 21.63
N ILE A 458 -8.31 18.90 21.69
CA ILE A 458 -7.89 19.76 22.82
C ILE A 458 -7.75 21.25 22.47
N ARG A 459 -7.86 21.63 21.19
CA ARG A 459 -7.75 23.04 20.77
C ARG A 459 -8.98 23.82 21.23
N SER A 460 -8.71 24.90 21.98
CA SER A 460 -9.68 25.98 22.17
C SER A 460 -9.89 26.68 20.84
N THR A 461 -11.13 26.76 20.36
CA THR A 461 -11.50 27.56 19.19
C THR A 461 -11.29 29.05 19.49
N HIS A 462 -10.07 29.53 19.25
CA HIS A 462 -9.77 30.95 19.12
C HIS A 462 -9.17 31.21 17.74
N GLY A 463 -9.95 31.89 16.89
CA GLY A 463 -9.45 32.70 15.77
C GLY A 463 -9.33 32.00 14.41
N LEU A 464 -10.45 31.92 13.69
CA LEU A 464 -10.45 32.22 12.25
C LEU A 464 -11.57 33.24 12.04
N ALA A 465 -11.19 34.51 12.07
CA ALA A 465 -12.00 35.65 11.63
C ALA A 465 -11.28 36.30 10.45
#